data_AF-A0A923NMV9-F1
#
_entry.id   AF-A0A923NMV9-F1
#
_cell.length_a   1.000
_cell.length_b   1.000
_cell.length_c   1.000
_cell.angle_alpha   90.00
_cell.angle_beta   90.00
_cell.angle_gamma   90.00
#
_symmetry.space_group_name_H-M   'P 1'
#
loop_
_entity.id
_entity.type
_entity.pdbx_description
1 polymer ?
#
loop_
_entity_poly.entity_id
_entity_poly.type
_entity_poly.pdbx_seq_one_letter_code
_entity_poly.pdbx_strand_id
1 'polypeptide(L)'
;MKAKIEIYNYVAAFLLLLSAWLFVCLQPVYGAEDTINGNEDPYFKNRTKAQITERWESSKIQKRDSIYEEGKEPSFTAPYSGGVVKQEVLDNVLNNLNYYRWLIGSPEVTRKPIQRQDLQDAVVLQILSLNAGNPLTHWISEYYEKPADMSQEFYDSGNEADHNIISTYYYTSAVSGFFGESYFTYTAGHRTALLSPNVSRADFGLGEVTYGSTGGSSSQYDVMEPDFAAYPAPGYFPAQDFASASDWDIYLNQTFFSDQFDQAVTGTITCLDTNQTWTYSEEKGNLANGGSGFHLKAPEKSFTNYEVLWSSVFVTLMAKKYRFMQFELDMVFDTH
;
A
#
# COMPACT_ATOMS: atom_id res chain seq x y z
N MET A 1 30.59 -46.30 -48.30
CA MET A 1 29.46 -46.05 -47.38
C MET A 1 29.88 -45.28 -46.12
N LYS A 2 30.98 -45.64 -45.43
CA LYS A 2 31.44 -44.93 -44.22
C LYS A 2 31.70 -43.42 -44.38
N ALA A 3 32.35 -42.98 -45.47
CA ALA A 3 32.65 -41.57 -45.69
C ALA A 3 31.42 -40.66 -45.91
N LYS A 4 30.28 -41.21 -46.36
CA LYS A 4 29.04 -40.43 -46.50
C LYS A 4 28.35 -40.22 -45.14
N ILE A 5 28.55 -41.11 -44.18
CA ILE A 5 27.91 -41.03 -42.86
C ILE A 5 28.63 -39.99 -41.96
N GLU A 6 29.96 -39.86 -42.08
CA GLU A 6 30.70 -38.84 -41.32
C GLU A 6 30.33 -37.41 -41.75
N ILE A 7 30.19 -37.15 -43.05
CA ILE A 7 29.81 -35.81 -43.56
C ILE A 7 28.42 -35.40 -43.05
N TYR A 8 27.46 -36.32 -42.98
CA TYR A 8 26.13 -36.03 -42.43
C TYR A 8 26.16 -35.67 -40.94
N ASN A 9 27.02 -36.33 -40.15
CA ASN A 9 27.17 -36.03 -38.72
C ASN A 9 27.82 -34.66 -38.47
N TYR A 10 28.80 -34.25 -39.30
CA TYR A 10 29.39 -32.92 -39.20
C TYR A 10 28.44 -31.81 -39.64
N VAL A 11 27.64 -32.04 -40.69
CA VAL A 11 26.63 -31.07 -41.15
C VAL A 11 25.49 -30.93 -40.13
N ALA A 12 25.04 -32.03 -39.51
CA ALA A 12 24.02 -32.00 -38.47
C ALA A 12 24.52 -31.31 -37.18
N ALA A 13 25.77 -31.57 -36.76
CA ALA A 13 26.38 -30.88 -35.62
C ALA A 13 26.61 -29.38 -35.90
N PHE A 14 26.99 -29.03 -37.13
CA PHE A 14 27.15 -27.63 -37.54
C PHE A 14 25.81 -26.88 -37.60
N LEU A 15 24.74 -27.52 -38.08
CA LEU A 15 23.38 -26.95 -38.08
C LEU A 15 22.80 -26.81 -36.67
N LEU A 16 23.07 -27.76 -35.76
CA LEU A 16 22.70 -27.64 -34.34
C LEU A 16 23.45 -26.50 -33.65
N LEU A 17 24.75 -26.35 -33.89
CA LEU A 17 25.54 -25.22 -33.39
C LEU A 17 25.10 -23.87 -34.01
N LEU A 18 24.72 -23.84 -35.29
CA LEU A 18 24.17 -22.64 -35.93
C LEU A 18 22.80 -22.27 -35.34
N SER A 19 21.95 -23.24 -35.05
CA SER A 19 20.64 -23.01 -34.40
C SER A 19 20.78 -22.53 -32.96
N ALA A 20 21.79 -23.04 -32.23
CA ALA A 20 22.12 -22.56 -30.88
C ALA A 20 22.72 -21.14 -30.89
N TRP A 21 23.50 -20.78 -31.92
CA TRP A 21 24.00 -19.42 -32.11
C TRP A 21 22.91 -18.43 -32.56
N LEU A 22 21.99 -18.85 -33.43
CA LEU A 22 20.84 -18.03 -33.86
C LEU A 22 19.85 -17.77 -32.72
N PHE A 23 19.73 -18.68 -31.75
CA PHE A 23 18.92 -18.45 -30.54
C PHE A 23 19.58 -17.51 -29.51
N VAL A 24 20.91 -17.41 -29.49
CA VAL A 24 21.63 -16.47 -28.61
C VAL A 24 21.68 -15.05 -29.21
N CYS A 25 21.64 -14.91 -30.53
CA CYS A 25 21.72 -13.61 -31.22
C CYS A 25 20.37 -12.98 -31.61
N LEU A 26 19.24 -13.61 -31.29
CA LEU A 26 17.89 -13.06 -31.46
C LEU A 26 17.18 -12.82 -30.11
N GLN A 27 17.93 -12.55 -29.05
CA GLN A 27 17.35 -11.77 -27.97
C GLN A 27 17.03 -10.39 -28.56
N PRO A 28 15.80 -9.86 -28.39
CA PRO A 28 15.52 -8.51 -28.81
C PRO A 28 16.56 -7.60 -28.14
N VAL A 29 17.39 -6.94 -28.94
CA VAL A 29 18.14 -5.79 -28.46
C VAL A 29 17.07 -4.72 -28.26
N TYR A 30 16.47 -4.68 -27.07
CA TYR A 30 15.59 -3.61 -26.67
C TYR A 30 16.42 -2.33 -26.70
N GLY A 31 16.20 -1.53 -27.75
CA GLY A 31 16.89 -0.27 -27.95
C GLY A 31 16.58 0.70 -26.83
N ALA A 32 17.62 1.42 -26.38
CA ALA A 32 17.62 2.49 -25.38
C ALA A 32 16.94 2.15 -24.04
N GLU A 33 17.74 2.08 -22.97
CA GLU A 33 17.22 2.01 -21.60
C GLU A 33 16.36 3.25 -21.30
N ASP A 34 15.03 3.11 -21.32
CA ASP A 34 14.14 4.08 -20.66
C ASP A 34 14.32 3.91 -19.15
N THR A 35 15.37 4.53 -18.61
CA THR A 35 15.62 4.49 -17.17
C THR A 35 14.76 5.56 -16.50
N ILE A 36 13.62 5.14 -15.94
CA ILE A 36 12.95 5.93 -14.90
C ILE A 36 13.79 5.75 -13.65
N ASN A 37 14.24 6.86 -13.08
CA ASN A 37 14.98 6.89 -11.82
C ASN A 37 14.19 7.74 -10.83
N GLY A 38 13.56 7.09 -9.85
CA GLY A 38 12.76 7.77 -8.83
C GLY A 38 13.49 8.89 -8.08
N ASN A 39 14.82 8.82 -7.95
CA ASN A 39 15.62 9.88 -7.32
C ASN A 39 15.82 11.11 -8.20
N GLU A 40 15.61 11.00 -9.50
CA GLU A 40 15.72 12.11 -10.46
C GLU A 40 14.36 12.67 -10.87
N ASP A 41 13.28 12.03 -10.41
CA ASP A 41 11.91 12.50 -10.57
C ASP A 41 11.76 13.86 -9.86
N PRO A 42 11.32 14.92 -10.56
CA PRO A 42 11.13 16.25 -9.97
C PRO A 42 10.26 16.28 -8.71
N TYR A 43 9.32 15.34 -8.59
CA TYR A 43 8.40 15.23 -7.47
C TYR A 43 9.10 14.78 -6.18
N PHE A 44 10.09 13.87 -6.29
CA PHE A 44 10.83 13.32 -5.15
C PHE A 44 12.16 14.04 -4.90
N LYS A 45 12.94 14.33 -5.95
CA LYS A 45 14.34 14.78 -5.83
C LYS A 45 14.56 16.08 -5.04
N ASN A 46 13.54 16.94 -5.03
CA ASN A 46 13.62 18.24 -4.38
C ASN A 46 13.12 18.21 -2.92
N ARG A 47 12.69 17.05 -2.41
CA ARG A 47 12.21 16.91 -1.04
C ARG A 47 13.36 16.92 -0.07
N THR A 48 13.27 17.79 0.91
CA THR A 48 14.21 17.88 2.03
C THR A 48 13.61 17.23 3.27
N LYS A 49 14.47 16.79 4.20
CA LYS A 49 14.04 16.30 5.52
C LYS A 49 13.12 17.31 6.22
N ALA A 50 13.46 18.60 6.17
CA ALA A 50 12.67 19.67 6.78
C ALA A 50 11.25 19.76 6.22
N GLN A 51 11.06 19.65 4.90
CA GLN A 51 9.73 19.66 4.28
C GLN A 51 8.89 18.45 4.67
N ILE A 52 9.51 17.26 4.74
CA ILE A 52 8.83 16.04 5.18
C ILE A 52 8.42 16.17 6.65
N THR A 53 9.30 16.67 7.51
CA THR A 53 9.01 16.94 8.93
C THR A 53 7.87 17.94 9.10
N GLU A 54 7.93 19.09 8.42
CA GLU A 54 6.91 20.13 8.52
C GLU A 54 5.53 19.61 8.10
N ARG A 55 5.49 18.84 7.01
CA ARG A 55 4.25 18.25 6.52
C ARG A 55 3.71 17.15 7.43
N TRP A 56 4.59 16.37 8.05
CA TRP A 56 4.19 15.41 9.08
C TRP A 56 3.61 16.13 10.31
N GLU A 57 4.32 17.12 10.84
CA GLU A 57 3.91 17.88 12.03
C GLU A 57 2.54 18.55 11.85
N SER A 58 2.28 19.12 10.66
CA SER A 58 1.01 19.77 10.34
C SER A 58 -0.15 18.79 10.09
N SER A 59 0.15 17.50 9.87
CA SER A 59 -0.84 16.48 9.52
C SER A 59 -1.01 15.39 10.57
N LYS A 60 -0.13 15.32 11.58
CA LYS A 60 -0.19 14.27 12.62
C LYS A 60 -1.54 14.23 13.32
N ILE A 61 -1.98 13.03 13.68
CA ILE A 61 -3.24 12.88 14.40
C ILE A 61 -3.12 13.53 15.78
N GLN A 62 -4.02 14.46 16.07
CA GLN A 62 -4.08 15.12 17.36
C GLN A 62 -4.88 14.28 18.34
N LYS A 63 -4.27 13.96 19.48
CA LYS A 63 -4.97 13.34 20.60
C LYS A 63 -5.97 14.34 21.19
N ARG A 64 -7.20 13.89 21.43
CA ARG A 64 -8.29 14.71 21.96
C ARG A 64 -8.95 13.97 23.11
N ASP A 65 -9.47 14.73 24.07
CA ASP A 65 -10.22 14.18 25.21
C ASP A 65 -11.53 13.53 24.75
N SER A 66 -12.18 14.10 23.73
CA SER A 66 -13.31 13.50 23.03
C SER A 66 -13.25 13.79 21.54
N ILE A 67 -13.52 12.76 20.75
CA ILE A 67 -13.67 12.85 19.29
C ILE A 67 -15.11 13.06 18.84
N TYR A 68 -16.08 13.05 19.77
CA TYR A 68 -17.51 13.13 19.47
C TYR A 68 -18.09 14.52 19.74
N GLU A 69 -19.11 14.91 18.98
CA GLU A 69 -19.91 16.10 19.30
C GLU A 69 -20.49 16.00 20.71
N GLU A 70 -20.58 17.14 21.41
CA GLU A 70 -21.07 17.19 22.80
C GLU A 70 -22.48 16.62 22.91
N GLY A 71 -22.67 15.63 23.78
CA GLY A 71 -23.95 14.95 24.00
C GLY A 71 -24.33 13.95 22.90
N LYS A 72 -23.41 13.66 21.98
CA LYS A 72 -23.56 12.64 20.92
C LYS A 72 -22.46 11.59 20.98
N GLU A 73 -22.06 11.23 22.18
CA GLU A 73 -21.17 10.11 22.44
C GLU A 73 -21.84 8.77 22.08
N PRO A 74 -21.06 7.72 21.74
CA PRO A 74 -21.61 6.40 21.51
C PRO A 74 -22.23 5.83 22.79
N SER A 75 -23.27 5.01 22.62
CA SER A 75 -23.95 4.28 23.69
C SER A 75 -23.92 2.78 23.40
N PHE A 76 -23.44 2.01 24.37
CA PHE A 76 -23.29 0.56 24.32
C PHE A 76 -24.43 -0.19 25.05
N THR A 77 -25.51 0.52 25.37
CA THR A 77 -26.72 0.00 26.02
C THR A 77 -27.94 0.70 25.43
N ALA A 78 -29.13 0.12 25.54
CA ALA A 78 -30.35 0.75 25.03
C ALA A 78 -30.63 2.16 25.63
N PRO A 79 -30.94 3.19 24.83
CA PRO A 79 -30.87 3.21 23.37
C PRO A 79 -29.41 3.27 22.89
N TYR A 80 -29.05 2.33 21.99
CA TYR A 80 -27.72 2.27 21.39
C TYR A 80 -27.51 3.43 20.41
N SER A 81 -26.27 3.86 20.26
CA SER A 81 -25.89 4.95 19.37
C SER A 81 -24.42 4.78 18.96
N GLY A 82 -24.11 4.94 17.67
CA GLY A 82 -22.73 5.00 17.18
C GLY A 82 -22.00 6.30 17.54
N GLY A 83 -22.75 7.29 18.05
CA GLY A 83 -22.26 8.64 18.29
C GLY A 83 -22.01 9.42 16.98
N VAL A 84 -21.56 10.67 17.14
CA VAL A 84 -21.26 11.57 16.01
C VAL A 84 -19.84 12.10 16.15
N VAL A 85 -18.95 11.68 15.24
CA VAL A 85 -17.56 12.15 15.24
C VAL A 85 -17.51 13.60 14.77
N LYS A 86 -16.73 14.44 15.45
CA LYS A 86 -16.54 15.84 15.05
C LYS A 86 -15.87 15.93 13.69
N GLN A 87 -16.32 16.86 12.85
CA GLN A 87 -15.73 17.07 11.53
C GLN A 87 -14.21 17.37 11.60
N GLU A 88 -13.74 18.10 12.61
CA GLU A 88 -12.32 18.40 12.80
C GLU A 88 -11.44 17.16 13.04
N VAL A 89 -12.02 16.08 13.57
CA VAL A 89 -11.34 14.79 13.74
C VAL A 89 -11.23 14.08 12.41
N LEU A 90 -12.32 14.02 11.65
CA LEU A 90 -12.34 13.43 10.31
C LEU A 90 -11.38 14.18 9.36
N ASP A 91 -11.40 15.51 9.38
CA ASP A 91 -10.48 16.36 8.62
C ASP A 91 -9.00 16.08 9.00
N ASN A 92 -8.71 15.90 10.30
CA ASN A 92 -7.36 15.56 10.75
C ASN A 92 -6.91 14.17 10.28
N VAL A 93 -7.81 13.17 10.29
CA VAL A 93 -7.54 11.83 9.74
C VAL A 93 -7.28 11.90 8.24
N LEU A 94 -8.07 12.67 7.48
CA LEU A 94 -7.83 12.89 6.05
C LEU A 94 -6.49 13.59 5.80
N ASN A 95 -6.16 14.63 6.57
CA ASN A 95 -4.89 15.34 6.43
C ASN A 95 -3.70 14.40 6.67
N ASN A 96 -3.80 13.53 7.67
CA ASN A 96 -2.79 12.52 7.94
C ASN A 96 -2.66 11.53 6.78
N LEU A 97 -3.78 11.01 6.26
CA LEU A 97 -3.78 10.16 5.06
C LEU A 97 -3.13 10.86 3.86
N ASN A 98 -3.46 12.13 3.62
CA ASN A 98 -2.91 12.91 2.50
C ASN A 98 -1.42 13.26 2.68
N TYR A 99 -0.91 13.32 3.91
CA TYR A 99 0.54 13.35 4.14
C TYR A 99 1.21 12.09 3.59
N TYR A 100 0.69 10.91 3.93
CA TYR A 100 1.26 9.65 3.44
C TYR A 100 1.09 9.48 1.93
N ARG A 101 -0.07 9.87 1.38
CA ARG A 101 -0.29 9.83 -0.08
C ARG A 101 0.71 10.74 -0.80
N TRP A 102 0.93 11.96 -0.32
CA TRP A 102 1.99 12.81 -0.85
C TRP A 102 3.38 12.20 -0.65
N LEU A 103 3.67 11.63 0.51
CA LEU A 103 4.97 11.04 0.82
C LEU A 103 5.33 9.97 -0.21
N ILE A 104 4.37 9.14 -0.60
CA ILE A 104 4.59 8.07 -1.59
C ILE A 104 4.41 8.49 -3.05
N GLY A 105 3.89 9.69 -3.33
CA GLY A 105 3.58 10.16 -4.68
C GLY A 105 2.21 9.78 -5.24
N SER A 106 1.27 9.42 -4.37
CA SER A 106 -0.13 9.28 -4.74
C SER A 106 -0.88 10.62 -4.69
N PRO A 107 -1.87 10.84 -5.56
CA PRO A 107 -2.73 12.02 -5.53
C PRO A 107 -3.42 12.20 -4.18
N GLU A 108 -3.62 13.43 -3.72
CA GLU A 108 -4.39 13.68 -2.50
C GLU A 108 -5.88 13.36 -2.69
N VAL A 109 -6.50 12.81 -1.66
CA VAL A 109 -7.96 12.72 -1.58
C VAL A 109 -8.50 14.09 -1.21
N THR A 110 -9.15 14.77 -2.16
CA THR A 110 -9.66 16.14 -1.98
C THR A 110 -11.10 16.19 -1.48
N ARG A 111 -11.87 15.11 -1.64
CA ARG A 111 -13.21 14.99 -1.07
C ARG A 111 -13.10 14.94 0.46
N LYS A 112 -13.66 15.94 1.13
CA LYS A 112 -13.77 15.94 2.59
C LYS A 112 -14.55 14.71 3.08
N PRO A 113 -14.06 14.01 4.12
CA PRO A 113 -14.80 12.92 4.73
C PRO A 113 -16.07 13.47 5.37
N ILE A 114 -17.13 12.68 5.34
CA ILE A 114 -18.37 13.01 6.04
C ILE A 114 -18.59 12.02 7.20
N GLN A 115 -19.26 12.48 8.24
CA GLN A 115 -19.81 11.60 9.26
C GLN A 115 -20.75 10.58 8.59
N ARG A 116 -20.49 9.28 8.83
CA ARG A 116 -21.27 8.15 8.34
C ARG A 116 -21.83 7.37 9.53
N GLN A 117 -23.15 7.39 9.69
CA GLN A 117 -23.79 6.76 10.86
C GLN A 117 -23.66 5.24 10.82
N ASP A 118 -23.78 4.62 9.66
CA ASP A 118 -23.60 3.19 9.46
C ASP A 118 -22.20 2.72 9.89
N LEU A 119 -21.15 3.45 9.50
CA LEU A 119 -19.78 3.13 9.95
C LEU A 119 -19.62 3.29 11.46
N GLN A 120 -20.25 4.29 12.09
CA GLN A 120 -20.22 4.46 13.54
C GLN A 120 -21.01 3.41 14.30
N ASP A 121 -22.16 3.00 13.78
CA ASP A 121 -22.96 1.92 14.35
C ASP A 121 -22.18 0.60 14.26
N ALA A 122 -21.49 0.36 13.14
CA ALA A 122 -20.59 -0.79 12.96
C ALA A 122 -19.44 -0.81 13.99
N VAL A 123 -18.85 0.35 14.31
CA VAL A 123 -17.84 0.49 15.39
C VAL A 123 -18.41 -0.01 16.72
N VAL A 124 -19.62 0.42 17.09
CA VAL A 124 -20.26 -0.01 18.35
C VAL A 124 -20.58 -1.50 18.33
N LEU A 125 -21.17 -2.03 17.24
CA LEU A 125 -21.47 -3.45 17.10
C LEU A 125 -20.20 -4.31 17.18
N GLN A 126 -19.12 -3.89 16.52
CA GLN A 126 -17.86 -4.63 16.54
C GLN A 126 -17.25 -4.64 17.95
N ILE A 127 -17.29 -3.53 18.69
CA ILE A 127 -16.81 -3.48 20.08
C ILE A 127 -17.63 -4.42 20.96
N LEU A 128 -18.97 -4.40 20.85
CA LEU A 128 -19.84 -5.32 21.58
C LEU A 128 -19.55 -6.79 21.25
N SER A 129 -19.35 -7.09 19.96
CA SER A 129 -18.99 -8.42 19.48
C SER A 129 -17.64 -8.89 20.04
N LEU A 130 -16.60 -8.04 19.97
CA LEU A 130 -15.28 -8.34 20.54
C LEU A 130 -15.35 -8.59 22.05
N ASN A 131 -16.12 -7.77 22.78
CA ASN A 131 -16.32 -7.92 24.22
C ASN A 131 -17.06 -9.22 24.59
N ALA A 132 -17.84 -9.79 23.67
CA ALA A 132 -18.46 -11.10 23.80
C ALA A 132 -17.50 -12.27 23.45
N GLY A 133 -16.26 -11.98 23.04
CA GLY A 133 -15.24 -12.98 22.71
C GLY A 133 -15.18 -13.38 21.24
N ASN A 134 -15.87 -12.66 20.34
CA ASN A 134 -15.85 -12.91 18.91
C ASN A 134 -14.64 -12.26 18.22
N PRO A 135 -14.27 -12.70 17.01
CA PRO A 135 -13.18 -12.08 16.25
C PRO A 135 -13.57 -10.74 15.60
N LEU A 136 -12.55 -9.97 15.20
CA LEU A 136 -12.71 -8.87 14.24
C LEU A 136 -13.13 -9.46 12.88
N THR A 137 -14.20 -8.94 12.27
CA THR A 137 -14.79 -9.52 11.06
C THR A 137 -15.49 -8.49 10.20
N HIS A 138 -15.51 -8.71 8.88
CA HIS A 138 -16.34 -7.93 7.95
C HIS A 138 -17.82 -8.33 7.99
N TRP A 139 -18.14 -9.45 8.65
CA TRP A 139 -19.49 -10.04 8.68
C TRP A 139 -19.93 -10.25 10.13
N ILE A 140 -20.35 -9.17 10.80
CA ILE A 140 -20.70 -9.18 12.24
C ILE A 140 -21.80 -10.20 12.55
N SER A 141 -22.83 -10.27 11.71
CA SER A 141 -23.98 -11.19 11.87
C SER A 141 -23.62 -12.68 11.85
N GLU A 142 -22.43 -13.08 11.38
CA GLU A 142 -21.98 -14.47 11.46
C GLU A 142 -21.53 -14.86 12.88
N TYR A 143 -21.19 -13.89 13.72
CA TYR A 143 -20.57 -14.12 15.04
C TYR A 143 -21.36 -13.50 16.20
N TYR A 144 -22.16 -12.45 15.95
CA TYR A 144 -22.81 -11.69 16.99
C TYR A 144 -24.28 -11.45 16.68
N GLU A 145 -25.14 -12.19 17.39
CA GLU A 145 -26.59 -12.02 17.30
C GLU A 145 -27.03 -10.67 17.88
N LYS A 146 -28.04 -10.06 17.27
CA LYS A 146 -28.62 -8.80 17.75
C LYS A 146 -29.10 -8.95 19.20
N PRO A 147 -28.65 -8.10 20.14
CA PRO A 147 -29.21 -8.07 21.49
C PRO A 147 -30.73 -7.82 21.50
N ALA A 148 -31.40 -8.38 22.51
CA ALA A 148 -32.86 -8.28 22.63
C ALA A 148 -33.34 -6.84 22.86
N ASP A 149 -32.53 -6.01 23.52
CA ASP A 149 -32.81 -4.61 23.83
C ASP A 149 -32.33 -3.62 22.74
N MET A 150 -31.66 -4.13 21.69
CA MET A 150 -31.19 -3.34 20.56
C MET A 150 -32.28 -3.25 19.48
N SER A 151 -32.52 -2.05 18.94
CA SER A 151 -33.43 -1.89 17.81
C SER A 151 -32.89 -2.62 16.58
N GLN A 152 -33.80 -3.15 15.75
CA GLN A 152 -33.42 -3.78 14.48
C GLN A 152 -32.71 -2.77 13.57
N GLU A 153 -33.20 -1.53 13.51
CA GLU A 153 -32.63 -0.46 12.71
C GLU A 153 -31.15 -0.16 13.04
N PHE A 154 -30.79 -0.07 14.32
CA PHE A 154 -29.40 0.17 14.72
C PHE A 154 -28.50 -1.02 14.34
N TYR A 155 -28.99 -2.24 14.58
CA TYR A 155 -28.23 -3.45 14.24
C TYR A 155 -28.00 -3.57 12.74
N ASP A 156 -29.04 -3.37 11.92
CA ASP A 156 -28.93 -3.43 10.46
C ASP A 156 -28.01 -2.33 9.93
N SER A 157 -28.12 -1.10 10.45
CA SER A 157 -27.25 0.03 10.09
C SER A 157 -25.77 -0.30 10.21
N GLY A 158 -25.34 -0.89 11.34
CA GLY A 158 -23.94 -1.28 11.54
C GLY A 158 -23.55 -2.59 10.83
N ASN A 159 -24.43 -3.60 10.81
CA ASN A 159 -24.13 -4.89 10.20
C ASN A 159 -24.05 -4.82 8.66
N GLU A 160 -24.81 -3.92 8.05
CA GLU A 160 -24.87 -3.72 6.60
C GLU A 160 -24.07 -2.49 6.13
N ALA A 161 -23.24 -1.91 7.01
CA ALA A 161 -22.44 -0.73 6.70
C ALA A 161 -21.55 -0.96 5.47
N ASP A 162 -21.54 0.01 4.54
CA ASP A 162 -20.72 -0.06 3.33
C ASP A 162 -19.24 0.24 3.67
N HIS A 163 -18.45 -0.81 3.85
CA HIS A 163 -17.07 -0.72 4.31
C HIS A 163 -16.15 -1.72 3.60
N ASN A 164 -14.86 -1.41 3.58
CA ASN A 164 -13.81 -2.30 3.07
C ASN A 164 -12.54 -2.31 3.93
N ILE A 165 -12.56 -1.60 5.06
CA ILE A 165 -11.47 -1.53 6.03
C ILE A 165 -12.07 -1.79 7.41
N ILE A 166 -11.47 -2.71 8.18
CA ILE A 166 -11.75 -2.92 9.59
C ILE A 166 -10.45 -3.12 10.36
N SER A 167 -10.34 -2.58 11.57
CA SER A 167 -9.19 -2.84 12.43
C SER A 167 -9.46 -2.56 13.89
N THR A 168 -8.67 -3.19 14.75
CA THR A 168 -8.55 -2.87 16.17
C THR A 168 -7.60 -1.68 16.44
N TYR A 169 -7.12 -1.00 15.40
CA TYR A 169 -6.40 0.25 15.55
C TYR A 169 -7.36 1.37 15.98
N TYR A 170 -6.95 2.09 17.02
CA TYR A 170 -7.59 3.32 17.45
C TYR A 170 -7.47 4.41 16.38
N TYR A 171 -8.33 5.43 16.44
CA TYR A 171 -8.30 6.55 15.49
C TYR A 171 -6.92 7.24 15.40
N THR A 172 -6.13 7.23 16.48
CA THR A 172 -4.77 7.82 16.53
C THR A 172 -3.73 7.03 15.76
N SER A 173 -3.97 5.75 15.52
CA SER A 173 -3.01 4.82 14.90
C SER A 173 -3.58 4.10 13.68
N ALA A 174 -4.84 4.34 13.31
CA ALA A 174 -5.49 3.60 12.24
C ALA A 174 -4.75 3.77 10.91
N VAL A 175 -4.59 5.02 10.46
CA VAL A 175 -3.93 5.34 9.17
C VAL A 175 -2.50 4.80 9.12
N SER A 176 -1.67 5.09 10.13
CA SER A 176 -0.28 4.61 10.15
C SER A 176 -0.18 3.09 10.37
N GLY A 177 -1.06 2.51 11.17
CA GLY A 177 -1.14 1.07 11.42
C GLY A 177 -1.41 0.28 10.15
N PHE A 178 -2.33 0.75 9.31
CA PHE A 178 -2.60 0.16 7.99
C PHE A 178 -1.38 0.17 7.07
N PHE A 179 -0.43 1.08 7.28
CA PHE A 179 0.78 1.15 6.47
C PHE A 179 1.90 0.26 6.97
N GLY A 180 1.79 -0.35 8.15
CA GLY A 180 2.69 -1.42 8.58
C GLY A 180 2.31 -2.82 8.07
N GLU A 181 1.16 -2.93 7.41
CA GLU A 181 0.57 -4.19 6.97
C GLU A 181 1.20 -4.73 5.67
N SER A 182 0.84 -5.93 5.21
CA SER A 182 1.52 -6.54 4.05
C SER A 182 0.61 -7.40 3.20
N TYR A 183 0.88 -7.40 1.89
CA TYR A 183 0.15 -8.20 0.89
C TYR A 183 0.34 -9.69 1.12
N PHE A 184 1.54 -10.06 1.52
CA PHE A 184 1.94 -11.45 1.66
C PHE A 184 1.60 -12.05 3.02
N THR A 185 1.19 -11.24 4.01
CA THR A 185 0.94 -11.72 5.38
C THR A 185 -0.46 -11.47 5.90
N TYR A 186 -1.39 -10.92 5.11
CA TYR A 186 -2.88 -11.02 5.21
C TYR A 186 -3.64 -9.71 4.92
N THR A 187 -2.99 -8.54 4.85
CA THR A 187 -3.70 -7.26 5.02
C THR A 187 -3.29 -6.09 4.10
N ALA A 188 -2.55 -6.29 3.00
CA ALA A 188 -2.32 -5.16 2.06
C ALA A 188 -3.61 -4.55 1.51
N GLY A 189 -4.76 -5.23 1.65
CA GLY A 189 -6.05 -4.64 1.40
C GLY A 189 -6.19 -3.23 1.99
N HIS A 190 -5.78 -2.98 3.23
CA HIS A 190 -5.93 -1.66 3.84
C HIS A 190 -4.97 -0.61 3.24
N ARG A 191 -3.68 -0.94 3.11
CA ARG A 191 -2.73 -0.02 2.49
C ARG A 191 -3.11 0.28 1.05
N THR A 192 -3.45 -0.72 0.26
CA THR A 192 -3.92 -0.52 -1.13
C THR A 192 -5.22 0.29 -1.16
N ALA A 193 -6.18 0.03 -0.26
CA ALA A 193 -7.43 0.79 -0.17
C ALA A 193 -7.22 2.27 0.19
N LEU A 194 -6.07 2.64 0.78
CA LEU A 194 -5.79 4.00 1.23
C LEU A 194 -4.71 4.72 0.41
N LEU A 195 -3.72 4.00 -0.11
CA LEU A 195 -2.56 4.55 -0.79
C LEU A 195 -2.56 4.32 -2.29
N SER A 196 -3.42 3.45 -2.82
CA SER A 196 -3.52 3.32 -4.28
C SER A 196 -3.86 4.67 -4.91
N PRO A 197 -3.24 5.03 -6.06
CA PRO A 197 -3.53 6.30 -6.72
C PRO A 197 -5.00 6.44 -7.14
N ASN A 198 -5.72 5.34 -7.37
CA ASN A 198 -7.13 5.38 -7.75
C ASN A 198 -8.08 5.88 -6.66
N VAL A 199 -7.67 5.94 -5.39
CA VAL A 199 -8.55 6.30 -4.26
C VAL A 199 -8.96 7.77 -4.38
N SER A 200 -10.26 8.02 -4.48
CA SER A 200 -10.83 9.37 -4.59
C SER A 200 -11.67 9.79 -3.39
N ARG A 201 -11.98 8.84 -2.48
CA ARG A 201 -12.68 9.09 -1.22
C ARG A 201 -12.24 8.11 -0.14
N ALA A 202 -12.28 8.57 1.10
CA ALA A 202 -12.16 7.75 2.30
C ALA A 202 -13.05 8.35 3.40
N ASP A 203 -14.03 7.59 3.86
CA ASP A 203 -14.88 7.90 5.01
C ASP A 203 -14.58 6.90 6.13
N PHE A 204 -14.71 7.32 7.39
CA PHE A 204 -14.31 6.51 8.55
C PHE A 204 -15.36 6.50 9.65
N GLY A 205 -15.54 5.33 10.25
CA GLY A 205 -16.04 5.17 11.60
C GLY A 205 -14.86 5.02 12.57
N LEU A 206 -14.82 5.81 13.63
CA LEU A 206 -13.70 5.96 14.56
C LEU A 206 -14.12 5.67 16.01
N GLY A 207 -13.30 4.90 16.70
CA GLY A 207 -13.44 4.58 18.12
C GLY A 207 -12.25 3.76 18.63
N GLU A 208 -12.52 2.76 19.47
CA GLU A 208 -11.53 1.74 19.85
C GLU A 208 -11.20 0.77 18.71
N VAL A 209 -12.13 0.65 17.77
CA VAL A 209 -11.94 0.01 16.46
C VAL A 209 -12.16 1.05 15.37
N THR A 210 -11.65 0.77 14.18
CA THR A 210 -11.83 1.62 13.00
C THR A 210 -12.55 0.85 11.91
N TYR A 211 -13.57 1.48 11.33
CA TYR A 211 -14.22 1.06 10.09
C TYR A 211 -13.91 2.10 9.01
N GLY A 212 -13.68 1.67 7.78
CA GLY A 212 -13.39 2.57 6.66
C GLY A 212 -14.11 2.16 5.39
N SER A 213 -14.60 3.17 4.67
CA SER A 213 -15.20 3.05 3.35
C SER A 213 -14.41 3.88 2.38
N THR A 214 -13.70 3.20 1.47
CA THR A 214 -12.93 3.85 0.43
C THR A 214 -13.59 3.63 -0.93
N GLY A 215 -13.36 4.55 -1.85
CA GLY A 215 -13.87 4.46 -3.21
C GLY A 215 -12.87 5.04 -4.18
N GLY A 216 -12.80 4.45 -5.37
CA GLY A 216 -11.87 4.85 -6.41
C GLY A 216 -12.52 5.58 -7.57
N SER A 217 -11.71 6.37 -8.28
CA SER A 217 -12.02 6.93 -9.59
C SER A 217 -10.77 6.81 -10.46
N SER A 218 -10.92 6.32 -11.69
CA SER A 218 -9.81 6.27 -12.66
C SER A 218 -9.26 7.67 -12.97
N SER A 219 -10.10 8.71 -12.83
CA SER A 219 -9.66 10.11 -13.02
C SER A 219 -8.61 10.57 -12.01
N GLN A 220 -8.38 9.83 -10.92
CA GLN A 220 -7.28 10.15 -10.01
C GLN A 220 -5.91 9.89 -10.64
N TYR A 221 -5.80 8.98 -11.61
CA TYR A 221 -4.55 8.79 -12.36
C TYR A 221 -4.22 9.99 -13.25
N ASP A 222 -5.23 10.75 -13.71
CA ASP A 222 -5.03 11.95 -14.53
C ASP A 222 -4.34 13.08 -13.76
N VAL A 223 -4.42 13.07 -12.43
CA VAL A 223 -3.82 14.08 -11.53
C VAL A 223 -2.60 13.53 -10.78
N MET A 224 -2.15 12.33 -11.12
CA MET A 224 -0.92 11.76 -10.59
C MET A 224 0.27 12.38 -11.31
N GLU A 225 1.01 13.21 -10.58
CA GLU A 225 2.18 13.94 -11.10
C GLU A 225 3.40 13.05 -11.38
N PRO A 226 3.85 12.13 -10.49
CA PRO A 226 5.00 11.29 -10.77
C PRO A 226 4.65 10.11 -11.69
N ASP A 227 5.68 9.51 -12.30
CA ASP A 227 5.54 8.31 -13.14
C ASP A 227 5.04 7.09 -12.34
N PHE A 228 5.24 7.10 -11.02
CA PHE A 228 4.82 6.06 -10.11
C PHE A 228 4.70 6.61 -8.67
N ALA A 229 3.96 5.89 -7.84
CA ALA A 229 3.97 6.05 -6.40
C ALA A 229 4.61 4.82 -5.78
N ALA A 230 5.37 4.98 -4.70
CA ALA A 230 5.99 3.84 -4.04
C ALA A 230 6.06 3.99 -2.53
N TYR A 231 5.88 2.86 -1.85
CA TYR A 231 6.08 2.73 -0.42
C TYR A 231 7.16 1.66 -0.17
N PRO A 232 8.32 2.01 0.40
CA PRO A 232 8.78 3.37 0.70
C PRO A 232 9.00 4.19 -0.58
N ALA A 233 9.05 5.52 -0.46
CA ALA A 233 9.24 6.43 -1.58
C ALA A 233 10.74 6.67 -1.88
N PRO A 234 11.12 7.07 -3.10
CA PRO A 234 12.49 7.50 -3.40
C PRO A 234 12.96 8.69 -2.54
N GLY A 235 14.27 8.79 -2.32
CA GLY A 235 14.87 9.83 -1.49
C GLY A 235 14.74 9.56 0.00
N TYR A 236 14.51 10.62 0.79
CA TYR A 236 14.33 10.50 2.24
C TYR A 236 12.97 9.91 2.59
N PHE A 237 12.96 8.84 3.38
CA PHE A 237 11.74 8.22 3.89
C PHE A 237 11.76 8.08 5.42
N PRO A 238 10.71 8.49 6.15
CA PRO A 238 10.65 8.42 7.61
C PRO A 238 10.70 6.98 8.11
N ALA A 239 11.70 6.65 8.95
CA ALA A 239 11.82 5.32 9.52
C ALA A 239 10.65 4.97 10.45
N GLN A 240 10.05 5.94 11.16
CA GLN A 240 8.84 5.69 11.96
C GLN A 240 7.62 5.28 11.12
N ASP A 241 7.61 5.70 9.85
CA ASP A 241 6.55 5.42 8.91
C ASP A 241 6.88 4.21 8.04
N PHE A 242 8.04 3.59 8.25
CA PHE A 242 8.48 2.36 7.62
C PHE A 242 8.43 1.22 8.65
N ALA A 243 7.38 0.42 8.66
CA ALA A 243 7.36 -0.72 9.58
C ALA A 243 8.43 -1.75 9.16
N SER A 244 9.26 -2.23 10.08
CA SER A 244 10.39 -3.12 9.79
C SER A 244 10.00 -4.51 9.22
N ALA A 245 8.71 -4.86 9.25
CA ALA A 245 8.15 -6.06 8.61
C ALA A 245 7.36 -5.76 7.31
N SER A 246 7.33 -4.49 6.91
CA SER A 246 6.52 -4.02 5.80
C SER A 246 7.08 -4.43 4.45
N ASP A 247 6.22 -5.03 3.64
CA ASP A 247 6.46 -5.24 2.22
C ASP A 247 6.36 -3.92 1.44
N TRP A 248 6.97 -3.90 0.25
CA TRP A 248 7.12 -2.70 -0.55
C TRP A 248 6.13 -2.70 -1.69
N ASP A 249 5.59 -1.52 -2.01
CA ASP A 249 4.59 -1.35 -3.06
C ASP A 249 5.05 -0.34 -4.09
N ILE A 250 4.74 -0.61 -5.35
CA ILE A 250 4.97 0.31 -6.46
C ILE A 250 3.67 0.38 -7.25
N TYR A 251 3.03 1.55 -7.27
CA TYR A 251 1.85 1.83 -8.09
C TYR A 251 2.29 2.59 -9.33
N LEU A 252 1.97 2.07 -10.51
CA LEU A 252 2.35 2.72 -11.76
C LEU A 252 1.31 3.76 -12.15
N ASN A 253 1.77 4.90 -12.67
CA ASN A 253 0.88 5.87 -13.28
C ASN A 253 0.34 5.31 -14.60
N GLN A 254 -0.96 5.07 -14.66
CA GLN A 254 -1.60 4.41 -15.80
C GLN A 254 -1.54 5.25 -17.09
N THR A 255 -1.31 6.56 -16.98
CA THR A 255 -1.08 7.43 -18.14
C THR A 255 0.16 7.01 -18.94
N PHE A 256 1.17 6.47 -18.25
CA PHE A 256 2.44 6.06 -18.87
C PHE A 256 2.57 4.54 -19.02
N PHE A 257 1.88 3.75 -18.19
CA PHE A 257 2.07 2.30 -18.07
C PHE A 257 0.79 1.46 -18.24
N SER A 258 -0.25 1.96 -18.90
CA SER A 258 -1.54 1.25 -19.08
C SER A 258 -1.41 -0.20 -19.56
N ASP A 259 -0.45 -0.49 -20.44
CA ASP A 259 -0.31 -1.79 -21.11
C ASP A 259 0.68 -2.74 -20.39
N GLN A 260 1.14 -2.38 -19.19
CA GLN A 260 2.24 -3.07 -18.49
C GLN A 260 1.77 -4.10 -17.46
N PHE A 261 0.50 -4.06 -17.08
CA PHE A 261 -0.01 -4.83 -15.95
C PHE A 261 -0.23 -6.32 -16.26
N ASP A 262 -0.23 -6.77 -17.52
CA ASP A 262 -0.39 -8.18 -17.87
C ASP A 262 0.95 -8.90 -18.16
N GLN A 263 2.07 -8.24 -17.90
CA GLN A 263 3.38 -8.72 -18.32
C GLN A 263 4.12 -9.45 -17.20
N ALA A 264 5.00 -10.38 -17.59
CA ALA A 264 5.89 -11.03 -16.66
C ALA A 264 6.87 -10.00 -16.06
N VAL A 265 6.72 -9.73 -14.77
CA VAL A 265 7.52 -8.76 -14.03
C VAL A 265 8.58 -9.47 -13.21
N THR A 266 9.81 -8.95 -13.29
CA THR A 266 10.89 -9.37 -12.38
C THR A 266 11.50 -8.16 -11.72
N GLY A 267 12.00 -8.32 -10.49
CA GLY A 267 12.62 -7.24 -9.73
C GLY A 267 13.93 -7.64 -9.11
N THR A 268 14.72 -6.64 -8.73
CA THR A 268 15.86 -6.80 -7.84
C THR A 268 15.84 -5.70 -6.81
N ILE A 269 16.06 -6.06 -5.56
CA ILE A 269 16.36 -5.09 -4.49
C ILE A 269 17.83 -5.26 -4.15
N THR A 270 18.55 -4.14 -4.02
CA THR A 270 19.95 -4.13 -3.61
C THR A 270 20.11 -3.20 -2.41
N CYS A 271 20.59 -3.75 -1.30
CA CYS A 271 21.06 -2.96 -0.16
C CYS A 271 22.39 -2.34 -0.56
N LEU A 272 22.44 -1.01 -0.54
CA LEU A 272 23.59 -0.27 -1.06
C LEU A 272 24.76 -0.21 -0.06
N ASP A 273 24.49 -0.42 1.23
CA ASP A 273 25.52 -0.50 2.27
C ASP A 273 26.29 -1.82 2.20
N THR A 274 25.58 -2.93 1.98
CA THR A 274 26.16 -4.28 1.98
C THR A 274 26.44 -4.83 0.58
N ASN A 275 25.90 -4.21 -0.46
CA ASN A 275 25.82 -4.72 -1.83
C ASN A 275 25.09 -6.06 -1.96
N GLN A 276 24.33 -6.48 -0.95
CA GLN A 276 23.49 -7.67 -1.03
C GLN A 276 22.31 -7.42 -1.96
N THR A 277 22.03 -8.38 -2.85
CA THR A 277 20.96 -8.30 -3.84
C THR A 277 20.00 -9.48 -3.70
N TRP A 278 18.71 -9.17 -3.75
CA TRP A 278 17.62 -10.14 -3.78
C TRP A 278 16.88 -10.02 -5.11
N THR A 279 16.37 -11.15 -5.60
CA THR A 279 15.68 -11.23 -6.89
C THR A 279 14.23 -11.60 -6.69
N TYR A 280 13.35 -11.00 -7.49
CA TYR A 280 11.91 -11.00 -7.30
C TYR A 280 11.19 -11.49 -8.54
N SER A 281 10.24 -12.40 -8.35
CA SER A 281 9.33 -12.89 -9.38
C SER A 281 8.12 -13.57 -8.74
N GLU A 282 7.02 -13.70 -9.49
CA GLU A 282 5.86 -14.47 -9.04
C GLU A 282 6.22 -15.93 -8.75
N GLU A 283 7.09 -16.53 -9.57
CA GLU A 283 7.60 -17.91 -9.37
C GLU A 283 8.29 -18.10 -8.02
N LYS A 284 8.99 -17.08 -7.52
CA LYS A 284 9.63 -17.10 -6.20
C LYS A 284 8.66 -16.81 -5.06
N GLY A 285 7.41 -16.47 -5.36
CA GLY A 285 6.39 -16.12 -4.39
C GLY A 285 6.74 -14.89 -3.56
N ASN A 286 7.60 -14.00 -4.07
CA ASN A 286 8.04 -12.78 -3.40
C ASN A 286 7.70 -11.50 -4.16
N LEU A 287 7.07 -11.62 -5.34
CA LEU A 287 6.46 -10.53 -6.09
C LEU A 287 5.01 -10.91 -6.39
N ALA A 288 4.10 -9.95 -6.30
CA ALA A 288 2.71 -10.09 -6.70
C ALA A 288 2.26 -8.89 -7.53
N ASN A 289 1.46 -9.15 -8.56
CA ASN A 289 0.83 -8.12 -9.38
C ASN A 289 -0.55 -7.78 -8.83
N GLY A 290 -0.75 -6.52 -8.44
CA GLY A 290 -1.98 -6.02 -7.83
C GLY A 290 -2.96 -5.39 -8.83
N GLY A 291 -2.71 -5.48 -10.14
CA GLY A 291 -3.54 -4.86 -11.19
C GLY A 291 -3.41 -3.34 -11.32
N SER A 292 -2.98 -2.64 -10.26
CA SER A 292 -2.61 -1.21 -10.28
C SER A 292 -1.13 -0.96 -9.97
N GLY A 293 -0.36 -2.02 -9.74
CA GLY A 293 1.02 -1.95 -9.29
C GLY A 293 1.60 -3.31 -8.92
N PHE A 294 2.74 -3.29 -8.26
CA PHE A 294 3.48 -4.47 -7.81
C PHE A 294 3.73 -4.41 -6.31
N HIS A 295 3.62 -5.57 -5.67
CA HIS A 295 3.95 -5.79 -4.27
C HIS A 295 5.19 -6.67 -4.19
N LEU A 296 6.18 -6.27 -3.42
CA LEU A 296 7.46 -6.95 -3.25
C LEU A 296 7.63 -7.31 -1.78
N LYS A 297 7.94 -8.57 -1.47
CA LYS A 297 8.31 -8.93 -0.09
C LYS A 297 9.51 -8.11 0.35
N ALA A 298 9.51 -7.65 1.60
CA ALA A 298 10.69 -7.02 2.18
C ALA A 298 11.90 -7.98 2.09
N PRO A 299 13.10 -7.49 1.73
CA PRO A 299 14.29 -8.34 1.59
C PRO A 299 14.68 -9.07 2.88
N GLU A 300 14.53 -8.39 4.01
CA GLU A 300 14.73 -8.93 5.36
C GLU A 300 13.63 -8.39 6.27
N LYS A 301 12.90 -9.29 6.94
CA LYS A 301 11.88 -8.93 7.95
C LYS A 301 12.51 -9.14 9.32
N SER A 302 12.89 -8.07 9.99
CA SER A 302 13.32 -8.14 11.39
C SER A 302 12.36 -7.33 12.25
N PHE A 303 11.77 -7.97 13.25
CA PHE A 303 10.88 -7.30 14.22
C PHE A 303 11.64 -6.40 15.20
N THR A 304 12.97 -6.41 15.15
CA THR A 304 13.83 -5.67 16.10
C THR A 304 14.81 -4.70 15.42
N ASN A 305 15.14 -4.89 14.15
CA ASN A 305 16.18 -4.11 13.48
C ASN A 305 15.69 -3.51 12.16
N TYR A 306 15.80 -2.18 12.04
CA TYR A 306 15.71 -1.45 10.77
C TYR A 306 17.00 -1.67 9.96
N GLU A 307 17.30 -2.91 9.59
CA GLU A 307 18.59 -3.30 8.99
C GLU A 307 18.78 -2.79 7.56
N VAL A 308 17.71 -2.34 6.91
CA VAL A 308 17.76 -1.79 5.55
C VAL A 308 17.66 -0.26 5.60
N LEU A 309 18.74 0.40 6.02
CA LEU A 309 18.81 1.86 6.08
C LEU A 309 18.91 2.50 4.69
N TRP A 310 19.54 1.81 3.73
CA TRP A 310 19.72 2.32 2.38
C TRP A 310 19.56 1.24 1.32
N SER A 311 18.71 1.49 0.30
CA SER A 311 18.40 0.49 -0.72
C SER A 311 18.00 1.06 -2.07
N SER A 312 18.06 0.20 -3.08
CA SER A 312 17.56 0.47 -4.44
C SER A 312 16.69 -0.68 -4.94
N VAL A 313 15.61 -0.34 -5.64
CA VAL A 313 14.71 -1.27 -6.33
C VAL A 313 14.83 -1.03 -7.83
N PHE A 314 15.05 -2.13 -8.55
CA PHE A 314 14.94 -2.18 -9.99
C PHE A 314 13.85 -3.17 -10.36
N VAL A 315 13.01 -2.82 -11.33
CA VAL A 315 11.97 -3.71 -11.85
C VAL A 315 12.09 -3.74 -13.37
N THR A 316 11.91 -4.91 -13.96
CA THR A 316 11.93 -5.12 -15.40
C THR A 316 10.51 -5.38 -15.88
N LEU A 317 10.04 -4.54 -16.82
CA LEU A 317 8.72 -4.61 -17.48
C LEU A 317 8.94 -4.65 -18.99
N MET A 318 8.28 -5.55 -19.72
CA MET A 318 8.51 -5.81 -21.16
C MET A 318 9.98 -5.98 -21.57
N ALA A 319 10.80 -6.56 -20.69
CA ALA A 319 12.26 -6.62 -20.86
C ALA A 319 13.00 -5.27 -20.97
N LYS A 320 12.33 -4.15 -20.66
CA LYS A 320 12.94 -2.87 -20.29
C LYS A 320 13.18 -2.83 -18.78
N LYS A 321 14.33 -2.32 -18.36
CA LYS A 321 14.71 -2.22 -16.95
C LYS A 321 14.47 -0.79 -16.44
N TYR A 322 13.73 -0.67 -15.35
CA TYR A 322 13.37 0.59 -14.70
C TYR A 322 13.94 0.62 -13.28
N ARG A 323 14.43 1.79 -12.84
CA ARG A 323 14.85 2.03 -11.44
C ARG A 323 13.76 2.83 -10.73
N PHE A 324 12.74 2.11 -10.25
CA PHE A 324 11.63 2.77 -9.56
C PHE A 324 12.07 3.46 -8.28
N MET A 325 13.00 2.89 -7.51
CA MET A 325 13.27 3.42 -6.19
C MET A 325 14.75 3.34 -5.86
N GLN A 326 15.25 4.39 -5.23
CA GLN A 326 16.40 4.29 -4.36
C GLN A 326 16.11 5.23 -3.20
N PHE A 327 16.21 4.75 -1.97
CA PHE A 327 15.75 5.49 -0.81
C PHE A 327 16.70 5.30 0.35
N GLU A 328 16.69 6.31 1.22
CA GLU A 328 17.38 6.38 2.49
C GLU A 328 16.31 6.45 3.58
N LEU A 329 16.31 5.45 4.46
CA LEU A 329 15.52 5.51 5.69
C LEU A 329 16.23 6.45 6.65
N ASP A 330 15.54 7.50 7.00
CA ASP A 330 15.93 8.41 8.06
C ASP A 330 14.80 8.46 9.06
N MET A 331 15.07 8.40 10.36
CA MET A 331 14.06 8.85 11.31
C MET A 331 13.75 10.32 10.98
N VAL A 332 12.47 10.64 10.77
CA VAL A 332 12.04 12.03 10.82
C VAL A 332 12.14 12.42 12.30
N PHE A 333 13.35 12.86 12.67
CA PHE A 333 13.89 13.32 13.95
C PHE A 333 13.24 12.82 15.25
N ASP A 334 14.09 12.27 16.12
CA ASP A 334 13.80 11.93 17.51
C ASP A 334 13.23 13.16 18.26
N THR A 335 11.90 13.23 18.39
CA THR A 335 11.26 14.22 19.26
C THR A 335 11.29 13.66 20.68
N HIS A 336 12.45 13.77 21.33
CA HIS A 336 12.50 13.88 22.78
C HIS A 336 11.77 15.15 23.24
#